data_AF-A0A1J3GJL2-F1
#
_entry.id   AF-A0A1J3GJL2-F1
#
_cell.length_a   1.000
_cell.length_b   1.000
_cell.length_c   1.000
_cell.angle_alpha   90.00
_cell.angle_beta   90.00
_cell.angle_gamma   90.00
#
_symmetry.space_group_name_H-M   'P 1'
#
loop_
_entity.id
_entity.type
_entity.pdbx_description
1 polymer ?
#
loop_
_entity_poly.entity_id
_entity_poly.type
_entity_poly.pdbx_seq_one_letter_code
_entity_poly.pdbx_strand_id
1 'polypeptide(L)'
;LNCLLTCTGSAPLTNKVRVELEKFDGKPTLHVQRAVIGDCKRWNLVWVGKNKVAPLEPDEIEKLLGFPRDHTRGGGVNRTDRFKSLGNSFQVDTVAYHLSVLKPLFPNGINVLSLFTGIGGGEVALYRLGIPMKVVVSVEISEVNQNILRSFWEQTNQEGELKEISDVRGLDTEKIEELMDMYGG
;
A
#
# COMPACT_ATOMS: atom_id res chain seq x y z
N LEU A 1 -3.02 -9.25 13.46
CA LEU A 1 -3.53 -9.28 12.08
C LEU A 1 -2.70 -10.30 11.30
N ASN A 2 -3.24 -10.87 10.24
CA ASN A 2 -2.51 -11.67 9.26
C ASN A 2 -2.04 -10.77 8.10
N CYS A 3 -1.51 -11.36 7.01
CA CYS A 3 -1.19 -10.63 5.80
C CYS A 3 -2.40 -9.82 5.32
N LEU A 4 -2.17 -8.56 4.94
CA LEU A 4 -3.22 -7.67 4.45
C LEU A 4 -3.69 -8.15 3.08
N LEU A 5 -4.99 -7.99 2.83
CA LEU A 5 -5.66 -8.52 1.64
C LEU A 5 -6.06 -7.39 0.70
N THR A 6 -6.30 -7.75 -0.56
CA THR A 6 -6.78 -6.83 -1.61
C THR A 6 -8.30 -6.59 -1.56
N CYS A 7 -8.98 -7.23 -0.61
CA CYS A 7 -10.43 -7.13 -0.41
C CYS A 7 -10.77 -7.28 1.08
N THR A 8 -12.00 -6.93 1.43
CA THR A 8 -12.46 -6.93 2.83
C THR A 8 -13.60 -7.91 3.08
N GLY A 9 -13.74 -8.31 4.35
CA GLY A 9 -14.92 -9.04 4.80
C GLY A 9 -16.22 -8.26 4.53
N SER A 10 -17.26 -8.99 4.13
CA SER A 10 -18.55 -8.40 3.76
C SER A 10 -19.45 -8.12 4.98
N ALA A 11 -20.43 -7.22 4.83
CA ALA A 11 -21.40 -6.95 5.89
C ALA A 11 -22.21 -8.20 6.33
N PRO A 12 -22.63 -9.11 5.42
CA PRO A 12 -23.24 -10.38 5.83
C PRO A 12 -22.35 -11.25 6.72
N LEU A 13 -21.03 -11.26 6.47
CA LEU A 13 -20.08 -12.00 7.30
C LEU A 13 -20.01 -11.44 8.72
N THR A 14 -19.85 -10.11 8.86
CA THR A 14 -19.78 -9.48 10.20
C THR A 14 -21.11 -9.61 10.95
N ASN A 15 -22.24 -9.54 10.23
CA ASN A 15 -23.55 -9.79 10.80
C ASN A 15 -23.73 -11.24 11.27
N LYS A 16 -23.25 -12.23 10.51
CA LYS A 16 -23.24 -13.65 10.92
C LYS A 16 -22.47 -13.83 12.23
N VAL A 17 -21.27 -13.24 12.34
CA VAL A 17 -20.47 -13.29 13.57
C VAL A 17 -21.24 -12.67 14.74
N ARG A 18 -21.85 -11.49 14.54
CA ARG A 18 -22.64 -10.82 15.57
C ARG A 18 -23.79 -11.67 16.07
N VAL A 19 -24.64 -12.16 15.16
CA VAL A 19 -25.82 -12.97 15.50
C VAL A 19 -25.41 -14.26 16.21
N GLU A 20 -24.29 -14.87 15.83
CA GLU A 20 -23.80 -16.07 16.51
C GLU A 20 -23.34 -15.80 17.94
N LEU A 21 -22.68 -14.66 18.18
CA LEU A 21 -22.21 -14.27 19.51
C LEU A 21 -23.31 -13.76 20.43
N GLU A 22 -24.36 -13.14 19.89
CA GLU A 22 -25.53 -12.66 20.65
C GLU A 22 -26.30 -13.80 21.33
N LYS A 23 -26.09 -15.06 20.94
CA LYS A 23 -26.69 -16.25 21.58
C LYS A 23 -26.09 -16.61 22.93
N PHE A 24 -25.02 -15.92 23.35
CA PHE A 24 -24.26 -16.24 24.56
C PHE A 24 -24.13 -15.01 25.47
N ASP A 25 -24.57 -15.12 26.72
CA ASP A 25 -24.37 -14.07 27.75
C ASP A 25 -22.94 -14.03 28.32
N GLY A 26 -22.13 -15.04 27.99
CA GLY A 26 -20.75 -15.19 28.43
C GLY A 26 -19.88 -15.80 27.34
N LYS A 27 -18.91 -16.63 27.75
CA LYS A 27 -17.99 -17.26 26.80
C LYS A 27 -18.75 -18.25 25.89
N PRO A 28 -18.71 -18.08 24.55
CA PRO A 28 -19.33 -19.04 23.62
C PRO A 28 -18.70 -20.43 23.71
N THR A 29 -19.32 -21.44 23.08
CA THR A 29 -18.70 -22.77 22.99
C THR A 29 -17.36 -22.73 22.24
N LEU A 30 -16.48 -23.72 22.48
CA LEU A 30 -15.18 -23.79 21.78
C LEU A 30 -15.35 -23.87 20.25
N HIS A 31 -16.42 -24.50 19.77
CA HIS A 31 -16.74 -24.56 18.36
C HIS A 31 -17.01 -23.18 17.77
N VAL A 32 -17.88 -22.39 18.42
CA VAL A 32 -18.19 -21.01 18.00
C VAL A 32 -16.95 -20.13 18.08
N GLN A 33 -16.17 -20.23 19.16
CA GLN A 33 -14.90 -19.50 19.29
C GLN A 33 -13.95 -19.80 18.12
N ARG A 34 -13.76 -21.07 17.76
CA ARG A 34 -12.89 -21.45 16.63
C ARG A 34 -13.42 -20.91 15.30
N ALA A 35 -14.73 -20.97 15.06
CA ALA A 35 -15.34 -20.45 13.84
C ALA A 35 -15.15 -18.93 13.73
N VAL A 36 -15.48 -18.17 14.78
CA VAL A 36 -15.32 -16.71 14.81
C VAL A 36 -13.86 -16.30 14.66
N ILE A 37 -12.94 -16.95 15.38
CA ILE A 37 -11.50 -16.67 15.25
C ILE A 37 -11.01 -17.01 13.84
N GLY A 38 -11.52 -18.09 13.23
CA GLY A 38 -11.23 -18.46 11.84
C GLY A 38 -11.64 -17.35 10.86
N ASP A 39 -12.88 -16.86 10.97
CA ASP A 39 -13.38 -15.76 10.15
C ASP A 39 -12.58 -14.46 10.38
N CYS A 40 -12.26 -14.13 11.65
CA CYS A 40 -11.47 -12.94 11.97
C CYS A 40 -10.04 -13.02 11.41
N LYS A 41 -9.38 -14.16 11.53
CA LYS A 41 -8.04 -14.38 10.96
C LYS A 41 -8.05 -14.34 9.44
N ARG A 42 -9.07 -14.93 8.82
CA ARG A 42 -9.18 -14.97 7.35
C ARG A 42 -9.37 -13.57 6.76
N TRP A 43 -10.17 -12.73 7.40
CA TRP A 43 -10.58 -11.43 6.86
C TRP A 43 -9.98 -10.23 7.59
N ASN A 44 -8.99 -10.47 8.47
CA ASN A 44 -8.38 -9.45 9.31
C ASN A 44 -9.41 -8.60 10.08
N LEU A 45 -10.49 -9.22 10.56
CA LEU A 45 -11.53 -8.52 11.29
C LEU A 45 -11.02 -8.13 12.69
N VAL A 46 -11.41 -6.94 13.13
CA VAL A 46 -11.08 -6.38 14.44
C VAL A 46 -12.34 -6.17 15.27
N TRP A 47 -12.21 -6.27 16.59
CA TRP A 47 -13.31 -6.01 17.51
C TRP A 47 -13.54 -4.51 17.66
N VAL A 48 -14.76 -4.05 17.36
CA VAL A 48 -15.15 -2.63 17.41
C VAL A 48 -16.25 -2.35 18.42
N GLY A 49 -16.74 -3.37 19.11
CA GLY A 49 -17.74 -3.25 20.17
C GLY A 49 -18.27 -4.59 20.64
N LYS A 50 -19.19 -4.56 21.61
CA LYS A 50 -19.85 -5.78 22.12
C LYS A 50 -20.49 -6.55 20.97
N ASN A 51 -20.03 -7.79 20.76
CA ASN A 51 -20.46 -8.69 19.69
C ASN A 51 -20.25 -8.16 18.27
N LYS A 52 -19.43 -7.11 18.08
CA LYS A 52 -19.22 -6.47 16.78
C LYS A 52 -17.77 -6.59 16.35
N VAL A 53 -17.60 -7.16 15.15
CA VAL A 53 -16.34 -7.15 14.42
C VAL A 53 -16.52 -6.35 13.13
N ALA A 54 -15.46 -5.70 12.66
CA ALA A 54 -15.43 -4.95 11.42
C ALA A 54 -14.15 -5.26 10.63
N PRO A 55 -14.16 -5.16 9.29
CA PRO A 55 -12.94 -5.09 8.52
C PRO A 55 -12.16 -3.81 8.87
N LEU A 56 -10.87 -3.81 8.59
CA LEU A 56 -10.07 -2.59 8.66
C LEU A 56 -10.54 -1.56 7.63
N GLU A 57 -10.55 -0.29 8.02
CA GLU A 57 -10.78 0.84 7.13
C GLU A 57 -9.51 1.15 6.31
N PRO A 58 -9.62 1.72 5.09
CA PRO A 58 -8.46 1.98 4.25
C PRO A 58 -7.36 2.83 4.92
N ASP A 59 -7.72 3.82 5.72
CA ASP A 59 -6.76 4.67 6.44
C ASP A 59 -6.03 3.93 7.58
N GLU A 60 -6.69 2.93 8.20
CA GLU A 60 -6.04 2.04 9.15
C GLU A 60 -5.00 1.15 8.45
N ILE A 61 -5.31 0.69 7.22
CA ILE A 61 -4.39 -0.10 6.40
C ILE A 61 -3.20 0.73 5.92
N GLU A 62 -3.44 1.96 5.43
CA GLU A 62 -2.37 2.92 5.10
C GLU A 62 -1.39 3.07 6.26
N LYS A 63 -1.92 3.29 7.47
CA LYS A 63 -1.13 3.41 8.69
C LYS A 63 -0.34 2.13 9.01
N LEU A 64 -0.96 0.96 8.90
CA LEU A 64 -0.29 -0.32 9.17
C LEU A 64 0.85 -0.61 8.17
N LEU A 65 0.69 -0.16 6.93
CA LEU A 65 1.70 -0.31 5.87
C LEU A 65 2.75 0.81 5.89
N GLY A 66 2.59 1.84 6.74
CA GLY A 66 3.55 2.93 6.87
C GLY A 66 3.43 4.01 5.80
N PHE A 67 2.31 4.07 5.08
CA PHE A 67 1.97 5.15 4.17
C PHE A 67 1.46 6.39 4.92
N PRO A 68 1.58 7.60 4.32
CA PRO A 68 0.90 8.79 4.82
C PRO A 68 -0.61 8.57 4.95
N ARG A 69 -1.23 9.30 5.89
CA ARG A 69 -2.69 9.28 6.02
C ARG A 69 -3.33 9.85 4.75
N ASP A 70 -4.40 9.21 4.29
CA ASP A 70 -5.16 9.61 3.10
C ASP A 70 -4.35 9.47 1.79
N HIS A 71 -3.22 8.73 1.79
CA HIS A 71 -2.35 8.52 0.62
C HIS A 71 -3.11 7.99 -0.61
N THR A 72 -4.07 7.09 -0.40
CA THR A 72 -4.89 6.53 -1.49
C THR A 72 -6.26 7.19 -1.63
N ARG A 73 -6.52 8.28 -0.91
CA ARG A 73 -7.84 8.95 -0.88
C ARG A 73 -7.89 10.15 -1.83
N GLY A 74 -8.88 10.15 -2.72
CA GLY A 74 -9.12 11.25 -3.65
C GLY A 74 -8.88 10.82 -5.09
N GLY A 75 -8.77 11.79 -6.02
CA GLY A 75 -8.31 11.52 -7.39
C GLY A 75 -9.14 10.52 -8.21
N GLY A 76 -10.43 10.35 -7.91
CA GLY A 76 -11.30 9.38 -8.60
C GLY A 76 -11.15 7.92 -8.14
N VAL A 77 -10.32 7.65 -7.13
CA VAL A 77 -10.10 6.30 -6.60
C VAL A 77 -11.28 5.85 -5.73
N ASN A 78 -11.93 4.75 -6.10
CA ASN A 78 -13.02 4.18 -5.29
C ASN A 78 -12.46 3.32 -4.14
N ARG A 79 -13.33 3.00 -3.17
CA ARG A 79 -12.95 2.27 -1.96
C ARG A 79 -12.40 0.86 -2.26
N THR A 80 -12.92 0.18 -3.27
CA THR A 80 -12.44 -1.16 -3.66
C THR A 80 -11.03 -1.10 -4.22
N ASP A 81 -10.75 -0.10 -5.07
CA ASP A 81 -9.42 0.12 -5.62
C ASP A 81 -8.42 0.46 -4.51
N ARG A 82 -8.81 1.26 -3.51
CA ARG A 82 -7.96 1.52 -2.33
C ARG A 82 -7.52 0.23 -1.64
N PHE A 83 -8.46 -0.69 -1.35
CA PHE A 83 -8.11 -1.98 -0.75
C PHE A 83 -7.21 -2.82 -1.65
N LYS A 84 -7.49 -2.85 -2.96
CA LYS A 84 -6.69 -3.60 -3.94
C LYS A 84 -5.25 -3.07 -3.99
N SER A 85 -5.09 -1.77 -4.08
CA SER A 85 -3.79 -1.10 -4.17
C SER A 85 -2.99 -1.26 -2.87
N LEU A 86 -3.61 -1.05 -1.71
CA LEU A 86 -2.96 -1.24 -0.41
C LEU A 86 -2.57 -2.70 -0.16
N GLY A 87 -3.45 -3.65 -0.45
CA GLY A 87 -3.20 -5.08 -0.24
C GLY A 87 -2.08 -5.67 -1.10
N ASN A 88 -1.69 -4.98 -2.18
CA ASN A 88 -0.58 -5.37 -3.06
C ASN A 88 0.65 -4.46 -2.92
N SER A 89 0.69 -3.57 -1.93
CA SER A 89 1.77 -2.61 -1.75
C SER A 89 2.84 -3.10 -0.77
N PHE A 90 3.97 -2.40 -0.75
CA PHE A 90 5.01 -2.66 0.24
C PHE A 90 4.60 -2.25 1.65
N GLN A 91 5.15 -2.94 2.64
CA GLN A 91 5.26 -2.40 3.98
C GLN A 91 6.44 -1.43 4.00
N VAL A 92 6.14 -0.13 4.07
CA VAL A 92 7.07 0.97 3.85
C VAL A 92 8.23 0.94 4.85
N ASP A 93 7.99 0.66 6.13
CA ASP A 93 9.06 0.66 7.14
C ASP A 93 10.10 -0.46 6.91
N THR A 94 9.66 -1.61 6.43
CA THR A 94 10.51 -2.78 6.11
C THR A 94 11.38 -2.45 4.91
N VAL A 95 10.79 -1.90 3.85
CA VAL A 95 11.55 -1.46 2.67
C VAL A 95 12.50 -0.33 3.03
N ALA A 96 12.06 0.66 3.82
CA ALA A 96 12.90 1.75 4.30
C ALA A 96 14.09 1.24 5.13
N TYR A 97 13.91 0.22 5.97
CA TYR A 97 15.02 -0.39 6.70
C TYR A 97 16.10 -0.92 5.74
N HIS A 98 15.70 -1.65 4.70
CA HIS A 98 16.64 -2.17 3.70
C HIS A 98 17.29 -1.08 2.85
N LEU A 99 16.54 -0.04 2.46
CA LEU A 99 17.05 1.07 1.65
C LEU A 99 17.88 2.09 2.46
N SER A 100 17.85 2.02 3.80
CA SER A 100 18.55 2.98 4.67
C SER A 100 20.05 3.08 4.41
N VAL A 101 20.69 2.00 3.95
CA VAL A 101 22.11 1.95 3.59
C VAL A 101 22.46 2.88 2.43
N LEU A 102 21.49 3.24 1.58
CA LEU A 102 21.69 4.14 0.44
C LEU A 102 21.92 5.59 0.88
N LYS A 103 21.38 5.99 2.04
CA LYS A 103 21.46 7.38 2.52
C LYS A 103 22.90 7.92 2.62
N PRO A 104 23.86 7.24 3.28
CA PRO A 104 25.25 7.71 3.30
C PRO A 104 25.98 7.50 1.97
N LEU A 105 25.55 6.57 1.11
CA LEU A 105 26.19 6.27 -0.17
C LEU A 105 25.84 7.31 -1.25
N PHE A 106 24.63 7.86 -1.19
CA PHE A 106 24.12 8.82 -2.16
C PHE A 106 23.63 10.10 -1.46
N PRO A 107 24.53 10.87 -0.83
CA PRO A 107 24.16 12.06 -0.05
C PRO A 107 23.48 13.14 -0.91
N ASN A 108 23.75 13.15 -2.21
CA ASN A 108 23.19 14.08 -3.17
C ASN A 108 21.92 13.55 -3.85
N GLY A 109 21.37 12.41 -3.42
CA GLY A 109 20.19 11.79 -4.02
C GLY A 109 20.49 10.86 -5.20
N ILE A 110 19.45 10.11 -5.59
CA ILE A 110 19.51 8.96 -6.51
C ILE A 110 18.55 9.11 -7.70
N ASN A 111 18.88 8.41 -8.78
CA ASN A 111 17.94 8.08 -9.84
C ASN A 111 17.35 6.70 -9.56
N VAL A 112 16.05 6.52 -9.79
CA VAL A 112 15.34 5.27 -9.47
C VAL A 112 14.61 4.78 -10.71
N LEU A 113 14.86 3.54 -11.09
CA LEU A 113 13.98 2.78 -11.98
C LEU A 113 13.08 1.89 -11.12
N SER A 114 11.80 2.24 -11.03
CA SER A 114 10.82 1.56 -10.19
C SER A 114 9.90 0.72 -11.08
N LEU A 115 10.05 -0.60 -11.02
CA LEU A 115 9.23 -1.53 -11.79
C LEU A 115 8.08 -2.06 -10.93
N PHE A 116 6.87 -2.10 -11.50
CA PHE A 116 5.65 -2.49 -10.79
C PHE A 116 5.41 -1.61 -9.55
N THR A 117 5.49 -0.30 -9.78
CA THR A 117 5.60 0.73 -8.72
C THR A 117 4.40 0.71 -7.76
N GLY A 118 3.22 0.33 -8.24
CA GLY A 118 1.99 0.40 -7.46
C GLY A 118 1.74 1.82 -6.96
N ILE A 119 1.41 1.94 -5.67
CA ILE A 119 1.13 3.24 -5.03
C ILE A 119 2.38 3.95 -4.50
N GLY A 120 3.58 3.59 -4.99
CA GLY A 120 4.81 4.31 -4.66
C GLY A 120 5.45 3.90 -3.33
N GLY A 121 5.34 2.64 -2.91
CA GLY A 121 5.84 2.21 -1.60
C GLY A 121 7.35 2.40 -1.42
N GLY A 122 8.14 2.26 -2.50
CA GLY A 122 9.58 2.48 -2.48
C GLY A 122 9.93 3.97 -2.41
N GLU A 123 9.23 4.79 -3.16
CA GLU A 123 9.37 6.25 -3.24
C GLU A 123 8.99 6.89 -1.91
N VAL A 124 7.89 6.44 -1.29
CA VAL A 124 7.50 6.85 0.06
C VAL A 124 8.57 6.44 1.08
N ALA A 125 9.18 5.25 0.95
CA ALA A 125 10.26 4.81 1.84
C ALA A 125 11.51 5.70 1.69
N LEU A 126 11.95 5.98 0.46
CA LEU A 126 13.08 6.86 0.17
C LEU A 126 12.84 8.29 0.69
N TYR A 127 11.65 8.83 0.45
CA TYR A 127 11.23 10.11 0.98
C TYR A 127 11.30 10.16 2.51
N ARG A 128 10.75 9.14 3.21
CA ARG A 128 10.80 9.05 4.68
C ARG A 128 12.22 8.91 5.22
N LEU A 129 13.14 8.30 4.48
CA LEU A 129 14.55 8.23 4.82
C LEU A 129 15.28 9.58 4.60
N GLY A 130 14.66 10.52 3.90
CA GLY A 130 15.29 11.78 3.49
C GLY A 130 16.38 11.57 2.43
N ILE A 131 16.20 10.57 1.55
CA ILE A 131 17.06 10.35 0.38
C ILE A 131 16.44 11.12 -0.79
N PRO A 132 17.10 12.16 -1.34
CA PRO A 132 16.54 12.91 -2.44
C PRO A 132 16.36 12.04 -3.68
N MET A 133 15.21 12.14 -4.34
CA MET A 133 14.92 11.46 -5.60
C MET A 133 15.08 12.48 -6.73
N LYS A 134 16.14 12.32 -7.53
CA LYS A 134 16.44 13.23 -8.65
C LYS A 134 15.57 12.91 -9.86
N VAL A 135 15.51 11.63 -10.20
CA VAL A 135 14.70 11.10 -11.29
C VAL A 135 14.07 9.80 -10.80
N VAL A 136 12.76 9.66 -10.98
CA VAL A 136 12.05 8.40 -10.78
C VAL A 136 11.39 8.02 -12.09
N VAL A 137 11.87 6.94 -12.71
CA VAL A 137 11.19 6.29 -13.82
C VAL A 137 10.29 5.21 -13.23
N SER A 138 8.99 5.47 -13.14
CA SER A 138 8.01 4.54 -12.57
C SER A 138 7.27 3.78 -13.68
N VAL A 139 7.28 2.46 -13.59
CA VAL A 139 6.52 1.57 -14.48
C VAL A 139 5.35 0.98 -13.70
N GLU A 140 4.12 1.31 -14.10
CA GLU A 140 2.90 0.87 -13.42
C GLU A 140 1.74 0.76 -14.41
N ILE A 141 1.00 -0.35 -14.39
CA ILE A 141 -0.08 -0.60 -15.36
C ILE A 141 -1.40 0.05 -14.98
N SER A 142 -1.63 0.27 -13.68
CA SER A 142 -2.88 0.87 -13.20
C SER A 142 -2.79 2.38 -13.19
N GLU A 143 -3.60 3.04 -14.02
CA GLU A 143 -3.77 4.49 -14.01
C GLU A 143 -4.17 5.04 -12.62
N VAL A 144 -4.95 4.27 -11.86
CA VAL A 144 -5.30 4.60 -10.47
C VAL A 144 -4.06 4.70 -9.59
N ASN A 145 -3.15 3.74 -9.69
CA ASN A 145 -1.91 3.73 -8.92
C ASN A 145 -0.94 4.83 -9.38
N GLN A 146 -0.83 5.06 -10.68
CA GLN A 146 -0.09 6.19 -11.26
C GLN A 146 -0.58 7.53 -10.68
N ASN A 147 -1.91 7.75 -10.68
CA ASN A 147 -2.50 8.96 -10.13
C ASN A 147 -2.23 9.15 -8.63
N ILE A 148 -2.18 8.05 -7.86
CA ILE A 148 -1.79 8.08 -6.43
C ILE A 148 -0.33 8.52 -6.28
N LEU A 149 0.59 7.94 -7.04
CA LEU A 149 2.00 8.31 -7.01
C LEU A 149 2.20 9.77 -7.43
N ARG A 150 1.55 10.22 -8.52
CA ARG A 150 1.59 11.61 -8.99
C ARG A 150 1.09 12.59 -7.93
N SER A 151 -0.04 12.26 -7.28
CA SER A 151 -0.58 13.07 -6.19
C SER A 151 0.41 13.17 -5.02
N PHE A 152 1.05 12.07 -4.64
CA PHE A 152 2.10 12.06 -3.61
C PHE A 152 3.32 12.91 -4.02
N TRP A 153 3.75 12.80 -5.27
CA TRP A 153 4.87 13.55 -5.83
C TRP A 153 4.65 15.06 -5.73
N GLU A 154 3.46 15.52 -6.14
CA GLU A 154 3.06 16.93 -6.07
C GLU A 154 2.89 17.41 -4.61
N GLN A 155 2.22 16.63 -3.76
CA GLN A 155 1.95 16.99 -2.36
C GLN A 155 3.20 17.09 -1.49
N THR A 156 4.24 16.33 -1.83
CA THR A 156 5.52 16.37 -1.10
C THR A 156 6.52 17.34 -1.73
N ASN A 157 6.10 18.11 -2.74
CA ASN A 157 6.91 19.11 -3.44
C ASN A 157 8.26 18.54 -3.90
N GLN A 158 8.27 17.35 -4.50
CA GLN A 158 9.50 16.78 -5.05
C GLN A 158 10.07 17.70 -6.13
N GLU A 159 11.35 18.02 -6.02
CA GLU A 159 12.07 18.87 -6.98
C GLU A 159 12.61 18.08 -8.19
N GLY A 160 12.67 16.76 -8.08
CA GLY A 160 13.12 15.86 -9.15
C GLY A 160 12.09 15.66 -10.26
N GLU A 161 12.45 14.82 -11.22
CA GLU A 161 11.57 14.44 -12.33
C GLU A 161 10.89 13.08 -12.09
N LEU A 162 9.58 13.01 -12.29
CA LEU A 162 8.82 11.76 -12.33
C LEU A 162 8.47 11.43 -13.78
N LYS A 163 9.02 10.31 -14.28
CA LYS A 163 8.75 9.78 -15.62
C LYS A 163 7.92 8.52 -15.53
N GLU A 164 6.69 8.57 -16.01
CA GLU A 164 5.77 7.43 -15.94
C GLU A 164 5.75 6.63 -17.24
N ILE A 165 5.80 5.30 -17.12
CA ILE A 165 5.64 4.34 -18.23
C ILE A 165 4.52 3.37 -17.86
N SER A 166 3.47 3.30 -18.69
CA SER A 166 2.26 2.53 -18.35
C SER A 166 2.41 1.01 -18.49
N ASP A 167 3.44 0.51 -19.14
CA ASP A 167 3.63 -0.93 -19.33
C ASP A 167 5.12 -1.25 -19.41
N VAL A 168 5.54 -2.32 -18.73
CA VAL A 168 6.93 -2.79 -18.78
C VAL A 168 7.37 -3.14 -20.21
N ARG A 169 6.43 -3.49 -21.10
CA ARG A 169 6.71 -3.70 -22.53
C ARG A 169 7.17 -2.43 -23.24
N GLY A 170 6.91 -1.25 -22.67
CA GLY A 170 7.45 0.04 -23.15
C GLY A 170 8.85 0.35 -22.63
N LEU A 171 9.45 -0.54 -21.85
CA LEU A 171 10.83 -0.44 -21.35
C LEU A 171 11.70 -1.49 -22.04
N ASP A 172 11.89 -1.34 -23.35
CA ASP A 172 12.83 -2.14 -24.14
C ASP A 172 14.27 -1.62 -23.98
N THR A 173 15.23 -2.33 -24.60
CA THR A 173 16.65 -1.98 -24.51
C THR A 173 16.93 -0.58 -25.01
N GLU A 174 16.33 -0.18 -26.14
CA GLU A 174 16.49 1.16 -26.71
C GLU A 174 15.99 2.21 -25.73
N LYS A 175 14.84 1.97 -25.09
CA LYS A 175 14.31 2.91 -24.09
C LYS A 175 15.18 3.01 -22.85
N ILE A 176 15.77 1.90 -22.40
CA ILE A 176 16.69 1.89 -21.25
C ILE A 176 17.96 2.69 -21.59
N GLU A 177 18.54 2.48 -22.77
CA GLU A 177 19.70 3.24 -23.25
C GLU A 177 19.38 4.74 -23.33
N GLU A 178 18.22 5.11 -23.88
CA GLU A 178 17.75 6.51 -23.93
C GLU A 178 17.65 7.13 -22.53
N LEU A 179 17.07 6.41 -21.56
CA LEU A 179 16.96 6.88 -20.18
C LEU A 179 18.32 7.04 -19.50
N MET A 180 19.25 6.11 -19.75
CA MET A 180 20.62 6.19 -19.24
C MET A 180 21.38 7.37 -19.84
N ASP A 181 21.22 7.64 -21.14
CA ASP A 181 21.84 8.79 -21.81
C ASP A 181 21.27 10.12 -21.30
N MET A 182 19.96 10.18 -21.02
CA MET A 182 19.31 11.39 -20.53
C MET A 182 19.62 11.71 -19.07
N TYR A 183 19.54 10.71 -18.18
CA TYR A 183 19.56 10.94 -16.73
C TYR A 183 20.82 10.42 -16.04
N GLY A 184 21.62 9.60 -16.72
CA GLY A 184 22.76 8.89 -16.14
C GLY A 184 22.37 7.65 -15.34
N GLY A 185 23.37 6.78 -15.14
CA GLY A 185 23.31 5.60 -14.26
C GLY A 185 24.03 5.81 -12.93
#